data_AF-C7NAP2-F1
#
_entry.id   AF-C7NAP2-F1
#
_cell.length_a   1.000
_cell.length_b   1.000
_cell.length_c   1.000
_cell.angle_alpha   90.00
_cell.angle_beta   90.00
_cell.angle_gamma   90.00
#
_symmetry.space_group_name_H-M   'P 1'
#
loop_
_entity.id
_entity.type
_entity.pdbx_description
1 polymer ?
#
loop_
_entity_poly.entity_id
_entity_poly.type
_entity_poly.pdbx_seq_one_letter_code
_entity_poly.pdbx_strand_id
1 'polypeptide(L)'
;MKTKFMKKIFLLSVLALGLGISGQAHADYSDMFKNEIMQELLNTTSSSQGKSYGKSSLTFTQDGSTDGLETLVASYPKSQHKEVRASLKQLYEAFPQVARSVGIPTNDLSSAVAAVIAGAYMAYNNVSLNDDYVKPMANQFKAHLENSGFFDGMSNREKKSMYDQMVMVGMTLAVGQSLNQSNPNSQTTAQLREAGKQILEAILKVDADRVRITAQGISY
;
A
#
# COMPACT_ATOMS: atom_id res chain seq x y z
N MET A 1 -14.63 -8.00 -18.13
CA MET A 1 -14.32 -6.59 -17.82
C MET A 1 -12.80 -6.43 -17.84
N LYS A 2 -12.24 -5.48 -18.60
CA LYS A 2 -10.78 -5.28 -18.67
C LYS A 2 -10.36 -4.33 -17.55
N THR A 3 -9.69 -4.85 -16.54
CA THR A 3 -9.15 -4.13 -15.36
C THR A 3 -8.08 -3.11 -15.79
N LYS A 4 -8.39 -1.80 -15.70
CA LYS A 4 -7.48 -0.70 -16.06
C LYS A 4 -6.34 -0.61 -15.06
N PHE A 5 -6.61 -0.88 -13.77
CA PHE A 5 -5.64 -0.98 -12.69
C PHE A 5 -4.58 -2.05 -13.02
N MET A 6 -5.02 -3.27 -13.31
CA MET A 6 -4.10 -4.37 -13.65
C MET A 6 -3.37 -4.16 -14.96
N LYS A 7 -3.98 -3.53 -15.98
CA LYS A 7 -3.26 -3.21 -17.23
C LYS A 7 -2.10 -2.24 -16.96
N LYS A 8 -2.28 -1.26 -16.07
CA LYS A 8 -1.20 -0.33 -15.69
C LYS A 8 -0.14 -1.01 -14.83
N ILE A 9 -0.53 -1.83 -13.85
CA ILE A 9 0.40 -2.62 -13.04
C ILE A 9 1.20 -3.57 -13.92
N PHE A 10 0.56 -4.22 -14.89
CA PHE A 10 1.23 -5.10 -15.85
C PHE A 10 2.22 -4.33 -16.72
N LEU A 11 1.86 -3.16 -17.25
CA LEU A 11 2.82 -2.31 -17.98
C LEU A 11 4.00 -1.87 -17.10
N LEU A 12 3.74 -1.50 -15.84
CA LEU A 12 4.79 -1.18 -14.86
C LEU A 12 5.68 -2.39 -14.57
N SER A 13 5.10 -3.59 -14.51
CA SER A 13 5.83 -4.83 -14.28
C SER A 13 6.76 -5.19 -15.45
N VAL A 14 6.34 -4.93 -16.70
CA VAL A 14 7.19 -5.12 -17.90
C VAL A 14 8.37 -4.14 -17.92
N LEU A 15 8.16 -2.91 -17.45
CA LEU A 15 9.23 -1.92 -17.25
C LEU A 15 10.18 -2.31 -16.09
N ALA A 16 9.64 -2.87 -15.00
CA ALA A 16 10.40 -3.28 -13.82
C ALA A 16 11.22 -4.58 -14.02
N LEU A 17 10.84 -5.44 -14.96
CA LEU A 17 11.63 -6.63 -15.34
C LEU A 17 13.05 -6.29 -15.86
N GLY A 18 13.29 -5.04 -16.28
CA GLY A 18 14.63 -4.55 -16.62
C GLY A 18 15.51 -4.18 -15.42
N LEU A 19 14.97 -4.18 -14.20
CA LEU A 19 15.62 -3.65 -12.98
C LEU A 19 15.80 -4.70 -11.88
N GLY A 20 15.90 -5.99 -12.24
CA GLY A 20 16.50 -7.00 -11.37
C GLY A 20 15.97 -7.05 -9.93
N ILE A 21 14.65 -6.84 -9.72
CA ILE A 21 14.02 -7.02 -8.40
C ILE A 21 14.11 -8.51 -8.05
N SER A 22 15.28 -8.87 -7.52
CA SER A 22 15.67 -10.23 -7.18
C SER A 22 14.90 -10.70 -5.96
N GLY A 23 14.82 -12.02 -5.77
CA GLY A 23 14.01 -12.67 -4.72
C GLY A 23 14.27 -12.22 -3.26
N GLN A 24 15.25 -11.35 -3.01
CA GLN A 24 15.52 -10.74 -1.70
C GLN A 24 14.59 -9.56 -1.36
N ALA A 25 14.09 -8.82 -2.35
CA ALA A 25 13.20 -7.68 -2.12
C ALA A 25 11.88 -8.07 -1.42
N HIS A 26 11.50 -9.36 -1.49
CA HIS A 26 10.26 -9.88 -0.94
C HIS A 26 10.25 -10.15 0.57
N ALA A 27 11.40 -10.44 1.18
CA ALA A 27 11.48 -10.63 2.62
C ALA A 27 11.36 -9.29 3.39
N ASP A 28 11.82 -8.20 2.78
CA ASP A 28 11.86 -6.85 3.35
C ASP A 28 10.48 -6.18 3.51
N TYR A 29 9.43 -6.64 2.81
CA TYR A 29 8.10 -6.00 2.88
C TYR A 29 7.47 -6.05 4.27
N SER A 30 7.73 -7.12 5.03
CA SER A 30 7.23 -7.28 6.39
C SER A 30 7.90 -6.33 7.37
N ASP A 31 9.23 -6.23 7.31
CA ASP A 31 10.01 -5.38 8.20
C ASP A 31 9.81 -3.90 7.86
N MET A 32 9.56 -3.58 6.60
CA MET A 32 9.12 -2.25 6.15
C MET A 32 7.81 -1.81 6.81
N PHE A 33 6.86 -2.74 7.02
CA PHE A 33 5.57 -2.45 7.66
C PHE A 33 5.65 -2.33 9.18
N LYS A 34 6.71 -2.85 9.79
CA LYS A 34 6.95 -2.77 11.24
C LYS A 34 7.57 -1.45 11.70
N ASN A 35 7.75 -0.47 10.80
CA ASN A 35 8.26 0.83 11.20
C ASN A 35 7.33 1.53 12.21
N GLU A 36 7.90 2.38 13.07
CA GLU A 36 7.23 2.93 14.25
C GLU A 36 5.95 3.70 13.90
N ILE A 37 6.00 4.55 12.87
CA ILE A 37 4.85 5.36 12.42
C ILE A 37 3.72 4.48 11.87
N MET A 38 4.06 3.42 11.14
CA MET A 38 3.07 2.45 10.66
C MET A 38 2.47 1.70 11.85
N GLN A 39 3.25 1.26 12.83
CA GLN A 39 2.72 0.62 14.04
C GLN A 39 1.76 1.54 14.82
N GLU A 40 2.05 2.83 14.89
CA GLU A 40 1.16 3.82 15.52
C GLU A 40 -0.16 3.96 14.75
N LEU A 41 -0.12 4.00 13.42
CA LEU A 41 -1.31 3.95 12.56
C LEU A 41 -2.14 2.68 12.82
N LEU A 42 -1.49 1.51 12.97
CA LEU A 42 -2.18 0.24 13.23
C LEU A 42 -2.84 0.19 14.61
N ASN A 43 -2.27 0.87 15.59
CA ASN A 43 -2.85 0.97 16.93
C ASN A 43 -4.06 1.91 16.97
N THR A 44 -4.06 2.96 16.14
CA THR A 44 -5.18 3.91 16.06
C THR A 44 -6.36 3.40 15.25
N THR A 45 -6.15 2.57 14.22
CA THR A 45 -7.26 1.88 13.53
C THR A 45 -8.01 0.91 14.45
N SER A 46 -7.36 0.41 15.51
CA SER A 46 -7.89 -0.58 16.45
C SER A 46 -8.66 0.00 17.63
N SER A 47 -8.40 1.25 18.02
CA SER A 47 -8.77 1.81 19.33
C SER A 47 -9.86 2.89 19.30
N SER A 48 -10.49 3.16 18.15
CA SER A 48 -11.53 4.20 18.02
C SER A 48 -12.88 3.86 18.69
N GLN A 49 -12.96 2.80 19.50
CA GLN A 49 -14.15 2.48 20.29
C GLN A 49 -14.31 3.49 21.45
N GLY A 50 -15.17 4.50 21.24
CA GLY A 50 -15.82 5.26 22.32
C GLY A 50 -15.36 6.70 22.54
N LYS A 51 -14.42 7.23 21.75
CA LYS A 51 -14.02 8.64 21.80
C LYS A 51 -14.40 9.34 20.48
N SER A 52 -15.24 10.37 20.57
CA SER A 52 -15.54 11.24 19.43
C SER A 52 -14.41 12.25 19.30
N TYR A 53 -13.53 12.02 18.33
CA TYR A 53 -12.56 13.01 17.91
C TYR A 53 -13.20 13.92 16.85
N GLY A 54 -12.73 15.17 16.75
CA GLY A 54 -13.10 16.04 15.64
C GLY A 54 -12.67 15.43 14.31
N LYS A 55 -13.28 15.86 13.21
CA LYS A 55 -12.98 15.31 11.88
C LYS A 55 -11.56 15.69 11.43
N SER A 56 -10.61 14.75 11.50
CA SER A 56 -9.22 14.97 11.07
C SER A 56 -9.12 15.15 9.56
N SER A 57 -8.30 16.10 9.09
CA SER A 57 -7.97 16.18 7.66
C SER A 57 -6.98 15.07 7.28
N LEU A 58 -7.35 14.25 6.30
CA LEU A 58 -6.47 13.21 5.72
C LEU A 58 -5.65 13.68 4.52
N THR A 59 -5.93 14.90 4.03
CA THR A 59 -5.25 15.45 2.87
C THR A 59 -3.98 16.19 3.27
N PHE A 60 -3.04 16.28 2.32
CA PHE A 60 -1.82 17.06 2.49
C PHE A 60 -1.43 17.78 1.20
N THR A 61 -0.68 18.87 1.37
CA THR A 61 -0.05 19.58 0.25
C THR A 61 1.32 18.97 -0.05
N GLN A 62 1.64 18.78 -1.33
CA GLN A 62 2.97 18.33 -1.74
C GLN A 62 4.02 19.42 -1.49
N ASP A 63 5.18 19.04 -0.96
CA ASP A 63 6.30 19.93 -0.63
C ASP A 63 7.60 19.53 -1.35
N GLY A 64 7.55 18.55 -2.25
CA GLY A 64 8.71 17.99 -2.94
C GLY A 64 9.59 17.07 -2.07
N SER A 65 9.26 16.84 -0.80
CA SER A 65 10.00 15.93 0.09
C SER A 65 9.99 14.51 -0.47
N THR A 66 11.11 13.81 -0.29
CA THR A 66 11.26 12.38 -0.59
C THR A 66 11.45 11.56 0.68
N ASP A 67 11.08 12.08 1.86
CA ASP A 67 11.35 11.43 3.14
C ASP A 67 10.78 10.02 3.18
N GLY A 68 9.52 9.82 2.74
CA GLY A 68 8.91 8.50 2.70
C GLY A 68 9.67 7.51 1.82
N LEU A 69 10.15 7.96 0.65
CA LEU A 69 11.02 7.15 -0.22
C LEU A 69 12.34 6.80 0.49
N GLU A 70 13.01 7.78 1.08
CA GLU A 70 14.31 7.57 1.73
C GLU A 70 14.20 6.70 2.99
N THR A 71 13.11 6.82 3.75
CA THR A 71 12.78 5.90 4.85
C THR A 71 12.69 4.47 4.35
N LEU A 72 12.03 4.22 3.22
CA LEU A 72 11.97 2.88 2.64
C LEU A 72 13.33 2.41 2.12
N VAL A 73 14.07 3.26 1.41
CA VAL A 73 15.40 2.87 0.91
C VAL A 73 16.34 2.49 2.05
N ALA A 74 16.25 3.19 3.18
CA ALA A 74 17.09 2.94 4.34
C ALA A 74 16.87 1.58 5.01
N SER A 75 15.73 0.90 4.79
CA SER A 75 15.50 -0.45 5.31
C SER A 75 16.32 -1.52 4.58
N TYR A 76 16.78 -1.23 3.37
CA TYR A 76 17.55 -2.18 2.55
C TYR A 76 19.06 -2.09 2.85
N PRO A 77 19.84 -3.13 2.54
CA PRO A 77 21.29 -3.07 2.57
C PRO A 77 21.82 -1.92 1.72
N LYS A 78 22.83 -1.18 2.22
CA LYS A 78 23.42 -0.01 1.53
C LYS A 78 23.84 -0.29 0.08
N SER A 79 24.30 -1.51 -0.20
CA SER A 79 24.68 -1.94 -1.56
C SER A 79 23.51 -1.92 -2.56
N GLN A 80 22.27 -2.01 -2.09
CA GLN A 80 21.05 -2.05 -2.90
C GLN A 80 20.34 -0.69 -3.00
N HIS A 81 20.73 0.31 -2.20
CA HIS A 81 20.03 1.60 -2.09
C HIS A 81 19.79 2.30 -3.42
N LYS A 82 20.75 2.23 -4.35
CA LYS A 82 20.64 2.90 -5.65
C LYS A 82 19.51 2.28 -6.50
N GLU A 83 19.46 0.96 -6.57
CA GLU A 83 18.50 0.21 -7.37
C GLU A 83 17.10 0.29 -6.76
N VAL A 84 17.00 0.06 -5.44
CA VAL A 84 15.74 0.16 -4.70
C VAL A 84 15.14 1.56 -4.83
N ARG A 85 15.95 2.62 -4.64
CA ARG A 85 15.48 4.01 -4.79
C ARG A 85 14.91 4.26 -6.19
N ALA A 86 15.58 3.78 -7.23
CA ALA A 86 15.12 3.94 -8.60
C ALA A 86 13.76 3.25 -8.82
N SER A 87 13.62 2.00 -8.38
CA SER A 87 12.38 1.23 -8.51
C SER A 87 11.22 1.83 -7.73
N LEU A 88 11.42 2.17 -6.44
CA LEU A 88 10.38 2.76 -5.60
C LEU A 88 9.94 4.13 -6.12
N LYS A 89 10.88 4.95 -6.62
CA LYS A 89 10.55 6.25 -7.24
C LYS A 89 9.66 6.09 -8.46
N GLN A 90 9.92 5.09 -9.32
CA GLN A 90 9.06 4.81 -10.47
C GLN A 90 7.64 4.40 -10.05
N LEU A 91 7.50 3.54 -9.04
CA LEU A 91 6.19 3.13 -8.53
C LEU A 91 5.41 4.31 -7.97
N TYR A 92 6.09 5.18 -7.21
CA TYR A 92 5.51 6.39 -6.66
C TYR A 92 5.04 7.37 -7.75
N GLU A 93 5.88 7.64 -8.75
CA GLU A 93 5.54 8.55 -9.86
C GLU A 93 4.38 8.01 -10.72
N ALA A 94 4.22 6.68 -10.80
CA ALA A 94 3.12 6.07 -11.53
C ALA A 94 1.78 6.08 -10.77
N PHE A 95 1.82 6.04 -9.43
CA PHE A 95 0.62 5.89 -8.61
C PHE A 95 -0.46 6.95 -8.86
N PRO A 96 -0.17 8.26 -9.01
CA PRO A 96 -1.20 9.26 -9.30
C PRO A 96 -2.07 8.90 -10.51
N GLN A 97 -1.49 8.30 -11.55
CA GLN A 97 -2.25 7.89 -12.72
C GLN A 97 -3.09 6.63 -12.46
N VAL A 98 -2.61 5.74 -11.60
CA VAL A 98 -3.32 4.55 -11.16
C VAL A 98 -4.51 4.94 -10.29
N ALA A 99 -4.29 5.77 -9.27
CA ALA A 99 -5.32 6.32 -8.39
C ALA A 99 -6.47 6.97 -9.16
N ARG A 100 -6.16 7.87 -10.11
CA ARG A 100 -7.17 8.50 -10.96
C ARG A 100 -7.97 7.49 -11.79
N SER A 101 -7.35 6.41 -12.25
CA SER A 101 -8.02 5.41 -13.10
C SER A 101 -9.07 4.58 -12.36
N VAL A 102 -8.93 4.46 -11.03
CA VAL A 102 -9.87 3.76 -10.14
C VAL A 102 -10.70 4.74 -9.29
N GLY A 103 -10.59 6.04 -9.56
CA GLY A 103 -11.45 7.07 -8.96
C GLY A 103 -11.16 7.39 -7.49
N ILE A 104 -9.93 7.16 -7.01
CA ILE A 104 -9.49 7.56 -5.66
C ILE A 104 -8.63 8.83 -5.73
N PRO A 105 -8.70 9.73 -4.72
CA PRO A 105 -7.93 10.97 -4.70
C PRO A 105 -6.43 10.70 -4.53
N THR A 106 -5.60 11.59 -5.09
CA THR A 106 -4.16 11.66 -4.76
C THR A 106 -3.94 12.57 -3.56
N ASN A 107 -2.85 12.37 -2.82
CA ASN A 107 -2.50 13.16 -1.63
C ASN A 107 -3.54 13.07 -0.51
N ASP A 108 -4.18 11.91 -0.38
CA ASP A 108 -5.15 11.59 0.67
C ASP A 108 -4.73 10.25 1.29
N LEU A 109 -4.55 10.23 2.60
CA LEU A 109 -4.08 9.05 3.33
C LEU A 109 -5.02 7.85 3.19
N SER A 110 -6.32 8.07 3.02
CA SER A 110 -7.28 6.97 2.80
C SER A 110 -7.00 6.21 1.50
N SER A 111 -6.53 6.89 0.46
CA SER A 111 -6.11 6.26 -0.79
C SER A 111 -4.83 5.45 -0.63
N ALA A 112 -3.92 5.86 0.24
CA ALA A 112 -2.69 5.13 0.52
C ALA A 112 -2.97 3.85 1.31
N VAL A 113 -3.84 3.93 2.33
CA VAL A 113 -4.32 2.74 3.07
C VAL A 113 -5.04 1.77 2.13
N ALA A 114 -5.91 2.28 1.25
CA ALA A 114 -6.56 1.46 0.23
C ALA A 114 -5.55 0.80 -0.72
N ALA A 115 -4.50 1.50 -1.14
CA ALA A 115 -3.47 0.95 -2.03
C ALA A 115 -2.69 -0.19 -1.37
N VAL A 116 -2.27 -0.03 -0.11
CA VAL A 116 -1.52 -1.08 0.59
C VAL A 116 -2.38 -2.30 0.91
N ILE A 117 -3.65 -2.10 1.28
CA ILE A 117 -4.60 -3.21 1.46
C ILE A 117 -4.90 -3.92 0.14
N ALA A 118 -5.09 -3.19 -0.97
CA ALA A 118 -5.28 -3.80 -2.28
C ALA A 118 -4.08 -4.67 -2.68
N GLY A 119 -2.86 -4.13 -2.56
CA GLY A 119 -1.64 -4.85 -2.87
C GLY A 119 -1.45 -6.09 -2.00
N ALA A 120 -1.68 -5.96 -0.68
CA ALA A 120 -1.59 -7.07 0.27
C ALA A 120 -2.64 -8.16 -0.01
N TYR A 121 -3.89 -7.78 -0.31
CA TYR A 121 -4.96 -8.72 -0.65
C TYR A 121 -4.67 -9.49 -1.94
N MET A 122 -4.17 -8.80 -2.97
CA MET A 122 -3.75 -9.42 -4.22
C MET A 122 -2.62 -10.43 -3.99
N ALA A 123 -1.58 -10.03 -3.25
CA ALA A 123 -0.42 -10.87 -2.93
C ALA A 123 -0.81 -12.08 -2.06
N TYR A 124 -1.66 -11.88 -1.05
CA TYR A 124 -2.14 -12.95 -0.16
C TYR A 124 -2.93 -14.01 -0.92
N ASN A 125 -3.94 -13.57 -1.68
CA ASN A 125 -4.87 -14.48 -2.36
C ASN A 125 -4.36 -14.96 -3.72
N ASN A 126 -3.22 -14.47 -4.19
CA ASN A 126 -2.71 -14.71 -5.53
C ASN A 126 -3.71 -14.29 -6.65
N VAL A 127 -4.43 -13.19 -6.44
CA VAL A 127 -5.49 -12.70 -7.34
C VAL A 127 -5.22 -11.30 -7.85
N SER A 128 -5.96 -10.93 -8.89
CA SER A 128 -6.07 -9.55 -9.37
C SER A 128 -7.30 -8.89 -8.76
N LEU A 129 -7.17 -7.65 -8.28
CA LEU A 129 -8.31 -6.92 -7.72
C LEU A 129 -9.10 -6.23 -8.84
N ASN A 130 -10.43 -6.22 -8.72
CA ASN A 130 -11.29 -5.46 -9.62
C ASN A 130 -11.22 -3.96 -9.27
N ASP A 131 -10.99 -3.12 -10.27
CA ASP A 131 -10.94 -1.65 -10.17
C ASP A 131 -12.14 -1.08 -9.40
N ASP A 132 -13.34 -1.63 -9.60
CA ASP A 132 -14.58 -1.14 -9.00
C ASP A 132 -14.62 -1.32 -7.47
N TYR A 133 -13.73 -2.15 -6.91
CA TYR A 133 -13.70 -2.43 -5.47
C TYR A 133 -12.82 -1.43 -4.71
N VAL A 134 -11.94 -0.70 -5.40
CA VAL A 134 -10.94 0.17 -4.77
C VAL A 134 -11.57 1.42 -4.16
N LYS A 135 -12.49 2.07 -4.89
CA LYS A 135 -13.13 3.31 -4.42
C LYS A 135 -14.05 3.08 -3.19
N PRO A 136 -14.93 2.07 -3.15
CA PRO A 136 -15.70 1.74 -1.95
C PRO A 136 -14.81 1.50 -0.73
N MET A 137 -13.73 0.73 -0.91
CA MET A 137 -12.74 0.47 0.15
C MET A 137 -12.06 1.76 0.64
N ALA A 138 -11.59 2.63 -0.26
CA ALA A 138 -10.97 3.90 0.13
C ALA A 138 -11.94 4.79 0.92
N ASN A 139 -13.23 4.83 0.53
CA ASN A 139 -14.25 5.59 1.25
C ASN A 139 -14.51 5.04 2.66
N GLN A 140 -14.51 3.72 2.85
CA GLN A 140 -14.64 3.12 4.19
C GLN A 140 -13.48 3.52 5.10
N PHE A 141 -12.23 3.43 4.60
CA PHE A 141 -11.07 3.87 5.36
C PHE A 141 -11.10 5.37 5.64
N LYS A 142 -11.51 6.18 4.67
CA LYS A 142 -11.68 7.63 4.87
C LYS A 142 -12.59 7.92 6.06
N ALA A 143 -13.78 7.31 6.08
CA ALA A 143 -14.72 7.50 7.17
C ALA A 143 -14.14 7.06 8.53
N HIS A 144 -13.40 5.96 8.59
CA HIS A 144 -12.79 5.50 9.84
C HIS A 144 -11.66 6.41 10.31
N LEU A 145 -10.73 6.74 9.42
CA LEU A 145 -9.53 7.52 9.72
C LEU A 145 -9.85 8.97 10.07
N GLU A 146 -10.83 9.58 9.40
CA GLU A 146 -11.31 10.94 9.73
C GLU A 146 -11.87 11.05 11.15
N ASN A 147 -12.35 9.95 11.74
CA ASN A 147 -12.89 9.91 13.10
C ASN A 147 -11.90 9.39 14.17
N SER A 148 -10.65 9.10 13.77
CA SER A 148 -9.66 8.50 14.68
C SER A 148 -8.92 9.51 15.57
N GLY A 149 -8.88 10.78 15.19
CA GLY A 149 -8.06 11.81 15.85
C GLY A 149 -6.55 11.64 15.64
N PHE A 150 -6.08 10.52 15.06
CA PHE A 150 -4.66 10.22 14.90
C PHE A 150 -3.92 11.25 14.06
N PHE A 151 -4.60 11.81 13.05
CA PHE A 151 -4.01 12.76 12.10
C PHE A 151 -4.16 14.22 12.53
N ASP A 152 -4.68 14.47 13.74
CA ASP A 152 -4.75 15.79 14.32
C ASP A 152 -3.34 16.26 14.71
N GLY A 153 -2.99 17.48 14.35
CA GLY A 153 -1.66 18.05 14.65
C GLY A 153 -0.52 17.58 13.73
N MET A 154 -0.70 16.51 12.96
CA MET A 154 0.28 16.09 11.95
C MET A 154 0.47 17.14 10.85
N SER A 155 1.72 17.44 10.54
CA SER A 155 2.13 18.28 9.43
C SER A 155 1.86 17.63 8.06
N ASN A 156 1.84 18.45 7.00
CA ASN A 156 1.75 17.95 5.62
C ASN A 156 2.90 16.98 5.29
N ARG A 157 4.10 17.24 5.82
CA ARG A 157 5.29 16.44 5.56
C ARG A 157 5.19 15.05 6.18
N GLU A 158 4.71 14.95 7.42
CA GLU A 158 4.47 13.67 8.09
C GLU A 158 3.42 12.84 7.34
N LYS A 159 2.28 13.45 7.00
CA LYS A 159 1.22 12.79 6.20
C LYS A 159 1.74 12.34 4.84
N LYS A 160 2.55 13.16 4.18
CA LYS A 160 3.18 12.80 2.90
C LYS A 160 4.11 11.60 3.05
N SER A 161 4.98 11.60 4.06
CA SER A 161 5.90 10.48 4.30
C SER A 161 5.13 9.17 4.48
N MET A 162 4.07 9.18 5.29
CA MET A 162 3.20 8.01 5.49
C MET A 162 2.51 7.56 4.20
N TYR A 163 1.95 8.52 3.45
CA TYR A 163 1.30 8.26 2.17
C TYR A 163 2.27 7.59 1.18
N ASP A 164 3.48 8.15 1.03
CA ASP A 164 4.49 7.66 0.11
C ASP A 164 4.88 6.22 0.44
N GLN A 165 5.14 5.94 1.73
CA GLN A 165 5.51 4.60 2.19
C GLN A 165 4.42 3.57 1.86
N MET A 166 3.18 3.82 2.27
CA MET A 166 2.04 2.91 2.02
C MET A 166 1.78 2.68 0.54
N VAL A 167 1.81 3.75 -0.27
CA VAL A 167 1.63 3.65 -1.72
C VAL A 167 2.72 2.79 -2.34
N MET A 168 3.98 3.04 -1.99
CA MET A 168 5.11 2.28 -2.52
C MET A 168 5.02 0.80 -2.10
N VAL A 169 4.72 0.50 -0.83
CA VAL A 169 4.51 -0.88 -0.37
C VAL A 169 3.40 -1.58 -1.18
N GLY A 170 2.22 -0.96 -1.24
CA GLY A 170 1.06 -1.52 -1.95
C GLY A 170 1.32 -1.76 -3.44
N MET A 171 1.92 -0.78 -4.11
CA MET A 171 2.30 -0.88 -5.52
C MET A 171 3.34 -1.98 -5.74
N THR A 172 4.30 -2.13 -4.83
CA THR A 172 5.33 -3.15 -4.98
C THR A 172 4.76 -4.56 -4.83
N LEU A 173 3.87 -4.80 -3.85
CA LEU A 173 3.16 -6.07 -3.72
C LEU A 173 2.31 -6.38 -4.94
N ALA A 174 1.58 -5.40 -5.46
CA ALA A 174 0.73 -5.58 -6.62
C ALA A 174 1.54 -5.87 -7.90
N VAL A 175 2.67 -5.19 -8.10
CA VAL A 175 3.60 -5.44 -9.23
C VAL A 175 4.26 -6.81 -9.08
N GLY A 176 4.79 -7.14 -7.89
CA GLY A 176 5.39 -8.44 -7.62
C GLY A 176 4.41 -9.58 -7.87
N GLN A 177 3.16 -9.41 -7.44
CA GLN A 177 2.09 -10.36 -7.69
C GLN A 177 1.79 -10.51 -9.19
N SER A 178 1.71 -9.41 -9.94
CA SER A 178 1.53 -9.45 -11.41
C SER A 178 2.68 -10.15 -12.13
N LEU A 179 3.92 -9.94 -11.69
CA LEU A 179 5.10 -10.63 -12.22
C LEU A 179 5.05 -12.13 -11.95
N ASN A 180 4.74 -12.50 -10.71
CA ASN A 180 4.64 -13.90 -10.30
C ASN A 180 3.50 -14.62 -11.02
N GLN A 181 2.38 -13.95 -11.32
CA GLN A 181 1.33 -14.54 -12.18
C GLN A 181 1.80 -14.78 -13.62
N SER A 182 2.69 -13.92 -14.13
CA SER A 182 3.23 -14.03 -15.49
C SER A 182 4.32 -15.10 -15.60
N ASN A 183 5.12 -15.28 -14.54
CA ASN A 183 6.14 -16.32 -14.44
C ASN A 183 6.15 -16.93 -13.02
N PRO A 184 5.31 -17.93 -12.74
CA PRO A 184 5.12 -18.48 -11.40
C PRO A 184 6.39 -19.04 -10.77
N ASN A 185 6.70 -18.57 -9.57
CA ASN A 185 7.74 -19.10 -8.71
C ASN A 185 7.16 -19.40 -7.32
N SER A 186 7.32 -20.63 -6.84
CA SER A 186 6.72 -21.07 -5.56
C SER A 186 7.27 -20.32 -4.35
N GLN A 187 8.57 -20.01 -4.33
CA GLN A 187 9.19 -19.22 -3.27
C GLN A 187 8.66 -17.79 -3.28
N THR A 188 8.61 -17.14 -4.45
CA THR A 188 8.05 -15.78 -4.59
C THR A 188 6.57 -15.75 -4.18
N THR A 189 5.80 -16.78 -4.56
CA THR A 189 4.39 -16.93 -4.15
C THR A 189 4.25 -16.99 -2.63
N ALA A 190 5.07 -17.81 -1.96
CA ALA A 190 5.04 -17.92 -0.50
C ALA A 190 5.43 -16.60 0.19
N GLN A 191 6.45 -15.91 -0.31
CA GLN A 191 6.89 -14.62 0.25
C GLN A 191 5.83 -13.53 0.08
N LEU A 192 5.24 -13.41 -1.11
CA LEU A 192 4.15 -12.46 -1.37
C LEU A 192 2.94 -12.77 -0.51
N ARG A 193 2.58 -14.05 -0.36
CA ARG A 193 1.48 -14.47 0.50
C ARG A 193 1.75 -14.09 1.95
N GLU A 194 2.94 -14.37 2.47
CA GLU A 194 3.30 -14.04 3.85
C GLU A 194 3.29 -12.52 4.10
N ALA A 195 3.88 -11.72 3.21
CA ALA A 195 3.86 -10.26 3.32
C ALA A 195 2.43 -9.70 3.27
N GLY A 196 1.61 -10.21 2.34
CA GLY A 196 0.19 -9.84 2.24
C GLY A 196 -0.59 -10.18 3.50
N LYS A 197 -0.36 -11.38 4.07
CA LYS A 197 -0.98 -11.83 5.32
C LYS A 197 -0.69 -10.86 6.46
N GLN A 198 0.60 -10.60 6.70
CA GLN A 198 1.03 -9.78 7.82
C GLN A 198 0.46 -8.37 7.75
N ILE A 199 0.43 -7.76 6.57
CA ILE A 199 -0.13 -6.41 6.37
C ILE A 199 -1.64 -6.39 6.60
N LEU A 200 -2.38 -7.37 6.06
CA LEU A 200 -3.83 -7.46 6.25
C LEU A 200 -4.18 -7.62 7.73
N GLU A 201 -3.54 -8.56 8.41
CA GLU A 201 -3.77 -8.83 9.84
C GLU A 201 -3.34 -7.66 10.71
N ALA A 202 -2.24 -6.99 10.34
CA ALA A 202 -1.76 -5.82 11.06
C ALA A 202 -2.73 -4.64 10.98
N ILE A 203 -3.29 -4.33 9.81
CA ILE A 203 -4.19 -3.17 9.62
C ILE A 203 -5.60 -3.48 10.08
N LEU A 204 -6.14 -4.62 9.69
CA LEU A 204 -7.55 -4.96 9.87
C LEU A 204 -7.83 -5.67 11.19
N LYS A 205 -6.79 -6.15 11.89
CA LYS A 205 -6.88 -6.89 13.16
C LYS A 205 -7.81 -8.11 13.08
N VAL A 206 -7.89 -8.71 11.91
CA VAL A 206 -8.63 -9.95 11.63
C VAL A 206 -7.75 -10.88 10.83
N ASP A 207 -8.01 -12.19 10.94
CA ASP A 207 -7.35 -13.20 10.11
C ASP A 207 -7.49 -12.86 8.61
N ALA A 208 -6.38 -12.90 7.89
CA ALA A 208 -6.34 -12.58 6.46
C ALA A 208 -7.29 -13.46 5.63
N ASP A 209 -7.55 -14.72 6.04
CA ASP A 209 -8.47 -15.62 5.35
C ASP A 209 -9.94 -15.18 5.43
N ARG A 210 -10.28 -14.33 6.42
CA ARG A 210 -11.64 -13.78 6.60
C ARG A 210 -11.88 -12.52 5.77
N VAL A 211 -10.81 -11.85 5.33
CA VAL A 211 -10.92 -10.58 4.61
C VAL A 211 -11.53 -10.82 3.24
N ARG A 212 -12.56 -10.04 2.90
CA ARG A 212 -13.15 -9.99 1.55
C ARG A 212 -13.21 -8.56 1.07
N ILE A 213 -12.76 -8.35 -0.17
CA ILE A 213 -12.86 -7.06 -0.86
C ILE A 213 -13.82 -7.21 -2.04
N THR A 214 -14.90 -6.43 -2.02
CA THR A 214 -16.00 -6.51 -2.99
C THR A 214 -16.42 -5.13 -3.46
N ALA A 215 -17.46 -5.04 -4.31
CA ALA A 215 -18.05 -3.78 -4.73
C ALA A 215 -18.69 -2.98 -3.57
N GLN A 216 -18.93 -3.62 -2.43
CA GLN A 216 -19.43 -2.99 -1.21
C GLN A 216 -18.29 -2.51 -0.29
N GLY A 217 -17.03 -2.74 -0.66
CA GLY A 217 -15.85 -2.48 0.16
C GLY A 217 -15.32 -3.73 0.86
N ILE A 218 -14.67 -3.53 1.99
CA ILE A 218 -14.10 -4.57 2.85
C ILE A 218 -15.18 -5.12 3.79
N SER A 219 -15.14 -6.43 4.03
CA SER A 219 -15.92 -7.15 5.05
C SER A 219 -15.10 -8.31 5.64
N TYR A 220 -15.40 -8.70 6.89
CA TYR A 220 -14.78 -9.82 7.61
C TYR A 220 -15.54 -10.18 8.89
#